data_AF-A0A142XWV3-F1
#
_entry.id   AF-A0A142XWV3-F1
#
_cell.length_a   1.000
_cell.length_b   1.000
_cell.length_c   1.000
_cell.angle_alpha   90.00
_cell.angle_beta   90.00
_cell.angle_gamma   90.00
#
_symmetry.space_group_name_H-M   'P 1'
#
loop_
_entity.id
_entity.type
_entity.pdbx_description
1 polymer ?
#
loop_
_entity_poly.entity_id
_entity_poly.type
_entity_poly.pdbx_seq_one_letter_code
_entity_poly.pdbx_strand_id
1 'polypeptide(L)' 'MSGVKIKPLAWVKGNPNISEWTAETPLGKFRVIKRYQDKSAIVYMAPFDCGVCPDFLDIEDAKAWCQAEYERRVRECLE' A
#
# COMPACT_ATOMS: atom_id res chain seq x y z
N MET A 1 -20.05 -2.29 18.47
CA MET A 1 -18.66 -2.79 18.42
C MET A 1 -17.74 -1.62 18.69
N SER A 2 -17.07 -1.65 19.84
CA SER A 2 -16.17 -0.59 20.31
C SER A 2 -15.10 -0.32 19.25
N GLY A 3 -14.95 0.94 18.81
CA GLY A 3 -14.11 1.33 17.69
C GLY A 3 -12.67 0.85 17.84
N VAL A 4 -12.34 -0.26 17.16
CA VAL A 4 -10.97 -0.78 17.12
C VAL A 4 -10.12 0.25 16.40
N LYS A 5 -9.18 0.85 17.14
CA LYS A 5 -8.24 1.82 16.58
C LYS A 5 -7.16 1.06 15.80
N ILE A 6 -7.34 0.97 14.50
CA ILE A 6 -6.37 0.37 13.58
C ILE A 6 -5.20 1.35 13.42
N LYS A 7 -3.98 0.88 13.71
CA LYS A 7 -2.76 1.70 13.54
C LYS A 7 -2.50 1.93 12.05
N PRO A 8 -2.07 3.12 11.62
CA PRO A 8 -1.72 3.37 10.23
C PRO A 8 -0.52 2.53 9.79
N LEU A 9 -0.42 2.26 8.49
CA LEU A 9 0.71 1.61 7.86
C LEU A 9 1.99 2.44 8.08
N ALA A 10 3.01 1.79 8.65
CA ALA A 10 4.33 2.38 8.84
C ALA A 10 5.18 2.15 7.58
N TRP A 11 5.39 3.21 6.80
CA TRP A 11 6.14 3.15 5.55
C TRP A 11 7.63 3.31 5.75
N VAL A 12 8.40 2.37 5.22
CA VAL A 12 9.85 2.44 5.10
C VAL A 12 10.19 2.69 3.64
N LYS A 13 10.99 3.73 3.37
CA LYS A 13 11.55 3.94 2.03
C LYS A 13 12.58 2.84 1.79
N GLY A 14 12.36 2.05 0.75
CA GLY A 14 13.20 0.91 0.40
C GLY A 14 14.43 1.34 -0.39
N ASN A 15 14.64 0.70 -1.53
CA ASN A 15 15.80 0.95 -2.39
C ASN A 15 15.83 2.43 -2.84
N PRO A 16 16.95 3.16 -2.75
CA PRO A 16 17.02 4.56 -3.16
C PRO A 16 16.94 4.77 -4.69
N ASN A 17 17.26 3.74 -5.49
CA ASN A 17 17.32 3.80 -6.95
C ASN A 17 15.98 3.53 -7.63
N ILE A 18 15.06 2.90 -6.92
CA ILE A 18 13.66 2.75 -7.32
C ILE A 18 12.84 3.47 -6.28
N SER A 19 11.93 4.37 -6.66
CA SER A 19 11.13 5.07 -5.66
C SER A 19 10.13 4.08 -5.04
N GLU A 20 10.59 3.29 -4.07
CA GLU A 20 9.89 2.18 -3.44
C GLU A 20 9.66 2.47 -1.96
N TRP A 21 8.45 2.20 -1.50
CA TRP A 21 8.04 2.23 -0.11
C TRP A 21 7.40 0.91 0.25
N THR A 22 7.73 0.40 1.42
CA THR A 22 7.14 -0.83 1.95
C THR A 22 6.60 -0.62 3.35
N ALA A 23 5.44 -1.18 3.65
CA ALA A 23 4.91 -1.28 4.99
C ALA A 23 4.65 -2.75 5.32
N GLU A 24 5.12 -3.23 6.47
CA GLU A 24 4.96 -4.61 6.90
C GLU A 24 4.00 -4.68 8.09
N THR A 25 3.07 -5.61 8.02
CA THR A 25 2.04 -5.86 9.04
C THR A 25 1.92 -7.36 9.29
N PRO A 26 1.30 -7.79 10.40
CA PRO A 26 0.99 -9.20 10.61
C PRO A 26 0.10 -9.82 9.52
N LEU A 27 -0.66 -9.00 8.77
CA LEU A 27 -1.51 -9.44 7.66
C LEU A 27 -0.76 -9.51 6.31
N GLY A 28 0.48 -9.02 6.27
CA GLY A 28 1.29 -9.02 5.06
C GLY A 28 2.04 -7.71 4.80
N LYS A 29 2.69 -7.69 3.64
CA LYS A 29 3.54 -6.62 3.13
C LYS A 29 2.83 -5.81 2.06
N PHE A 30 2.79 -4.50 2.27
CA PHE A 30 2.31 -3.49 1.32
C PHE A 30 3.52 -2.86 0.64
N ARG A 31 3.44 -2.65 -0.68
CA ARG A 31 4.50 -2.03 -1.46
C ARG A 31 3.93 -1.01 -2.40
N VAL A 32 4.56 0.15 -2.48
CA VAL A 32 4.27 1.23 -3.43
C VAL A 32 5.57 1.53 -4.17
N ILE A 33 5.58 1.39 -5.49
CA ILE A 33 6.74 1.63 -6.35
C ILE A 33 6.36 2.65 -7.40
N LYS A 34 7.00 3.81 -7.38
CA LYS A 34 6.96 4.76 -8.49
C LYS A 34 7.98 4.34 -9.54
N ARG A 35 7.49 3.90 -10.70
CA ARG A 35 8.27 3.64 -11.92
C ARG A 35 8.00 4.74 -12.93
N TYR A 36 8.97 5.02 -13.79
CA TYR A 36 8.79 5.92 -14.92
C TYR A 36 8.65 5.05 -16.17
N GLN A 37 7.52 5.15 -16.85
CA GLN A 37 7.32 4.53 -18.16
C GLN A 37 7.00 5.65 -19.15
N ASP A 38 7.78 5.77 -20.21
CA ASP A 38 7.53 6.72 -21.31
C ASP A 38 7.18 8.16 -20.89
N LYS A 39 7.94 8.72 -19.93
CA LYS A 39 7.80 10.09 -19.37
C LYS A 39 6.59 10.33 -18.48
N SER A 40 5.74 9.33 -18.22
CA SER A 40 4.74 9.37 -17.15
C SER A 40 5.20 8.53 -15.95
N ALA A 41 5.00 9.05 -14.74
CA ALA A 41 5.28 8.30 -13.53
C ALA A 41 4.06 7.39 -13.26
N ILE A 42 4.25 6.07 -13.35
CA ILE A 42 3.25 5.09 -12.96
C ILE A 42 3.63 4.59 -11.56
N VAL A 43 2.76 4.80 -10.59
CA VAL A 43 2.91 4.28 -9.24
C VAL A 43 2.25 2.91 -9.19
N TYR A 44 3.06 1.87 -9.35
CA TYR A 44 2.63 0.49 -9.16
C TYR A 44 2.53 0.19 -7.67
N MET A 45 1.38 -0.30 -7.24
CA MET A 45 1.27 -0.94 -5.93
C MET A 45 1.50 -2.44 -6.09
N ALA A 46 2.28 -3.04 -5.19
CA ALA A 46 2.28 -4.48 -4.96
C ALA A 46 1.94 -4.75 -3.48
N PRO A 47 0.70 -4.48 -3.04
CA PRO A 47 0.18 -5.16 -1.89
C PRO A 47 -0.05 -6.60 -2.34
N PHE A 48 0.55 -7.57 -1.64
CA PHE A 48 0.09 -8.97 -1.60
C PHE A 48 -0.82 -9.43 -2.74
N ASP A 49 -0.30 -10.09 -3.78
CA ASP A 49 -1.08 -10.89 -4.76
C ASP A 49 -2.47 -10.30 -5.11
N CYS A 50 -2.61 -8.97 -5.25
CA CYS A 50 -3.88 -8.41 -5.70
C CYS A 50 -4.03 -8.85 -7.14
N GLY A 51 -4.95 -9.78 -7.39
CA GLY A 51 -5.22 -10.28 -8.74
C GLY A 51 -5.47 -9.15 -9.74
N VAL A 52 -5.95 -7.99 -9.26
CA VAL A 52 -5.94 -6.72 -9.99
C VAL A 52 -5.52 -5.61 -9.03
N CYS A 53 -4.43 -4.92 -9.34
CA CYS A 53 -3.98 -3.74 -8.60
C CYS A 53 -4.29 -2.50 -9.45
N PRO A 54 -4.97 -1.46 -8.91
CA PRO A 54 -5.22 -0.23 -9.64
C PRO A 54 -3.91 0.52 -9.90
N ASP A 55 -3.85 1.23 -11.03
CA ASP A 55 -2.76 2.15 -11.34
C ASP A 55 -3.01 3.50 -10.66
N PHE A 56 -1.96 4.05 -10.03
CA PHE A 56 -2.00 5.38 -9.40
C PHE A 56 -0.98 6.30 -10.05
N LEU A 57 -1.30 7.60 -10.13
CA LEU A 57 -0.37 8.64 -10.60
C LEU A 57 0.47 9.21 -9.46
N ASP A 58 -0.05 9.14 -8.23
CA ASP A 58 0.58 9.70 -7.04
C ASP A 58 0.85 8.63 -5.95
N ILE A 59 1.93 8.85 -5.20
CA ILE A 59 2.35 7.94 -4.14
C ILE A 59 1.41 8.00 -2.94
N GLU A 60 0.90 9.18 -2.60
CA GLU A 60 0.02 9.34 -1.45
C GLU A 60 -1.35 8.70 -1.71
N ASP A 61 -1.87 8.79 -2.93
CA ASP A 61 -3.10 8.08 -3.31
C ASP A 61 -2.92 6.56 -3.21
N ALA A 62 -1.78 6.04 -3.69
CA ALA A 62 -1.44 4.63 -3.55
C ALA A 62 -1.31 4.18 -2.08
N LYS A 63 -0.66 4.99 -1.23
CA LYS A 63 -0.57 4.71 0.21
C LYS A 63 -1.93 4.76 0.90
N ALA A 64 -2.79 5.72 0.54
CA ALA A 64 -4.14 5.85 1.07
C ALA A 64 -5.00 4.64 0.70
N TRP A 65 -4.90 4.16 -0.54
CA TRP A 65 -5.56 2.91 -0.94
C TRP A 65 -5.05 1.71 -0.13
N CYS A 66 -3.73 1.58 0.03
CA CYS A 66 -3.15 0.51 0.85
C CYS A 66 -3.63 0.56 2.31
N GLN A 67 -3.77 1.76 2.87
CA GLN A 67 -4.31 1.97 4.21
C GLN A 67 -5.77 1.49 4.30
N ALA A 68 -6.61 1.86 3.34
CA ALA A 68 -8.00 1.44 3.31
C ALA A 68 -8.15 -0.09 3.19
N GLU A 69 -7.35 -0.73 2.33
CA GLU A 69 -7.36 -2.19 2.16
C GLU A 69 -6.86 -2.91 3.41
N TYR A 70 -5.81 -2.40 4.05
CA TYR A 70 -5.35 -2.92 5.33
C TYR A 70 -6.44 -2.85 6.41
N GLU A 71 -7.08 -1.68 6.56
CA GLU A 71 -8.15 -1.53 7.53
C GLU A 71 -9.35 -2.41 7.24
N ARG A 72 -9.71 -2.60 5.97
CA ARG A 72 -10.77 -3.52 5.54
C ARG A 72 -10.48 -4.94 6.01
N ARG A 73 -9.27 -5.45 5.74
CA ARG A 73 -8.86 -6.81 6.15
C ARG A 73 -8.78 -6.97 7.67
N VAL A 74 -8.26 -5.97 8.39
CA VAL A 74 -8.25 -6.02 9.86
C VAL A 74 -9.66 -6.13 10.41
N ARG A 75 -10.64 -5.40 9.84
CA ARG A 75 -12.04 -5.51 10.24
C ARG A 75 -12.62 -6.89 9.91
N GLU A 76 -12.35 -7.45 8.73
CA GLU A 76 -12.76 -8.80 8.36
C GLU A 76 -12.22 -9.89 9.30
N CYS A 77 -11.02 -9.73 9.86
CA CYS A 77 -10.47 -10.67 10.83
C CYS A 77 -11.05 -10.53 12.24
N LEU A 78 -11.83 -9.47 12.51
CA LEU A 78 -12.41 -9.18 13.83
C LEU A 78 -13.91 -9.52 13.89
N GLU A 79 -14.54 -9.84 12.75
CA GLU A 79 -15.92 -10.34 12.62
C GLU A 79 -15.95 -11.87 12.64
#